data_AF-A0A8J2WR00-F1
#
_entry.id   AF-A0A8J2WR00-F1
#
_cell.length_a   1.000
_cell.length_b   1.000
_cell.length_c   1.000
_cell.angle_alpha   90.00
_cell.angle_beta   90.00
_cell.angle_gamma   90.00
#
_symmetry.space_group_name_H-M   'P 1'
#
loop_
_entity.id
_entity.type
_entity.pdbx_description
1 polymer ?
#
loop_
_entity_poly.entity_id
_entity_poly.type
_entity_poly.pdbx_seq_one_letter_code
_entity_poly.pdbx_strand_id
1 'polypeptide(L)'
;MGAGASAGALPDTVTLDEAKAYAGDAWTDDAQKAFDASASNGTTTKEAIAAYEQEQRRAATKLQASIRGQQERKNPTPPPEKTKANVGKEQFVASLMTLVALAVDGLPKGFRSTKARRNKLLRNFAGDADRCCGQAFATTMSEDTVQFLVAFVPGLGACSAIIAPLWKLLRGTLLVCALRGHDLSLPQTRARVLYAMAGTKAEAVAAGAMSTVVETAAQALFVYLCSGVPGASMLPVGAAVSSLVDTEAAVAGKAGLADFRDGSRTIELAEYSEELDPEPSMADRAALAQEMAQKGARAAFDAARDPAKRKAAAQAAVGGAVSTASAAASQASALMGFGKKPT
;
A
#
# COMPACT_ATOMS: atom_id res chain seq x y z
N MET A 1 -2.86 46.27 31.83
CA MET A 1 -2.37 45.37 32.90
C MET A 1 -3.58 44.66 33.49
N GLY A 2 -3.50 43.34 33.66
CA GLY A 2 -4.46 42.47 34.38
C GLY A 2 -5.66 42.01 33.53
N ALA A 3 -6.02 40.73 33.42
CA ALA A 3 -5.41 39.49 33.86
C ALA A 3 -5.97 38.37 32.98
N GLY A 4 -5.11 37.43 32.54
CA GLY A 4 -5.55 36.23 31.86
C GLY A 4 -6.30 35.32 32.82
N ALA A 5 -7.55 34.99 32.49
CA ALA A 5 -8.25 33.87 33.10
C ALA A 5 -7.75 32.60 32.41
N SER A 6 -6.85 31.90 33.10
CA SER A 6 -6.49 30.52 32.82
C SER A 6 -7.76 29.68 32.61
N ALA A 7 -7.75 28.82 31.59
CA ALA A 7 -8.69 27.70 31.48
C ALA A 7 -8.48 26.78 32.70
N GLY A 8 -9.13 27.13 33.81
CA GLY A 8 -9.17 26.34 35.03
C GLY A 8 -10.02 25.11 34.78
N ALA A 9 -9.57 23.97 35.31
CA ALA A 9 -10.34 22.73 35.30
C ALA A 9 -11.77 22.99 35.80
N LEU A 10 -12.75 22.49 35.04
CA LEU A 10 -14.17 22.57 35.39
C LEU A 10 -14.41 21.96 36.78
N PRO A 11 -15.13 22.64 37.69
CA PRO A 11 -15.51 22.08 38.97
C PRO A 11 -16.40 20.84 38.76
N ASP A 12 -16.27 19.84 39.65
CA ASP A 12 -16.95 18.54 39.51
C ASP A 12 -18.48 18.61 39.67
N THR A 13 -19.02 19.75 40.11
CA THR A 13 -20.46 20.05 40.17
C THR A 13 -20.70 21.51 39.82
N VAL A 14 -21.69 21.80 38.98
CA VAL A 14 -22.08 23.15 38.56
C VAL A 14 -23.57 23.36 38.90
N THR A 15 -23.91 24.50 39.49
CA THR A 15 -25.29 24.86 39.83
C THR A 15 -26.07 25.29 38.58
N LEU A 16 -27.41 25.24 38.63
CA LEU A 16 -28.27 25.64 37.49
C LEU A 16 -28.00 27.09 37.04
N ASP A 17 -27.74 27.98 37.99
CA ASP A 17 -27.49 29.39 37.72
C ASP A 17 -26.14 29.61 37.03
N GLU A 18 -25.12 28.83 37.39
CA GLU A 18 -23.81 28.84 36.71
C GLU A 18 -23.89 28.25 35.29
N ALA A 19 -24.69 27.20 35.10
CA ALA A 19 -24.91 26.61 33.77
C ALA A 19 -25.66 27.58 32.84
N LYS A 20 -26.65 28.31 33.35
CA LYS A 20 -27.35 29.37 32.63
C LYS A 20 -26.44 30.54 32.31
N ALA A 21 -25.60 30.96 33.26
CA ALA A 21 -24.63 32.03 33.04
C ALA A 21 -23.59 31.66 31.96
N TYR A 22 -23.19 30.39 31.87
CA TYR A 22 -22.27 29.91 30.83
C TYR A 22 -22.91 29.85 29.44
N ALA A 23 -24.17 29.41 29.34
CA ALA A 23 -24.88 29.31 28.07
C ALA A 23 -25.40 30.67 27.55
N GLY A 24 -25.60 31.64 28.43
CA GLY A 24 -26.16 32.95 28.09
C GLY A 24 -27.52 32.82 27.37
N ASP A 25 -27.70 33.58 26.29
CA ASP A 25 -28.94 33.60 25.50
C ASP A 25 -29.23 32.29 24.73
N ALA A 26 -28.32 31.31 24.77
CA ALA A 26 -28.46 30.01 24.11
C ALA A 26 -29.11 28.93 24.99
N TRP A 27 -29.60 29.28 26.19
CA TRP A 27 -30.32 28.36 27.06
C TRP A 27 -31.74 28.08 26.53
N THR A 28 -32.05 26.81 26.26
CA THR A 28 -33.34 26.38 25.70
C THR A 28 -34.15 25.56 26.70
N ASP A 29 -35.46 25.43 26.47
CA ASP A 29 -36.35 24.59 27.29
C ASP A 29 -35.91 23.12 27.31
N ASP A 30 -35.30 22.65 26.23
CA ASP A 30 -34.73 21.30 26.14
C ASP A 30 -33.45 21.16 26.98
N ALA A 31 -32.61 22.20 27.04
CA ALA A 31 -31.45 22.25 27.93
C ALA A 31 -31.87 22.27 29.41
N GLN A 32 -32.95 22.99 29.74
CA GLN A 32 -33.55 22.98 31.08
C GLN A 32 -34.04 21.59 31.47
N LYS A 33 -34.78 20.90 30.59
CA LYS A 33 -35.24 19.51 30.83
C LYS A 33 -34.10 18.52 30.99
N ALA A 34 -33.04 18.64 30.19
CA ALA A 34 -31.85 17.79 30.30
C ALA A 34 -31.10 18.01 31.63
N PHE A 35 -31.04 19.25 32.11
CA PHE A 35 -30.46 19.56 33.41
C PHE A 35 -31.27 18.96 34.57
N ASP A 36 -32.59 19.14 34.55
CA ASP A 36 -33.50 18.62 35.60
C ASP A 36 -33.53 17.07 35.63
N ALA A 37 -33.43 16.43 34.47
CA ALA A 37 -33.26 14.98 34.35
C ALA A 37 -31.90 14.46 34.88
N SER A 38 -30.87 15.31 34.85
CA SER A 38 -29.53 14.97 35.37
C SER A 38 -29.43 15.22 36.88
N ALA A 39 -30.13 16.24 37.40
CA ALA A 39 -30.21 16.56 38.82
C ALA A 39 -30.96 15.49 39.63
N SER A 40 -31.97 14.85 39.03
CA SER A 40 -32.74 13.75 39.65
C SER A 40 -31.96 12.43 39.78
N ASN A 41 -30.88 12.25 39.01
CA ASN A 41 -30.00 11.08 39.05
C ASN A 41 -28.69 11.30 39.85
N GLY A 42 -28.53 12.45 40.50
CA GLY A 42 -27.39 12.71 41.40
C GLY A 42 -26.02 12.90 40.72
N THR A 43 -25.96 13.02 39.39
CA THR A 43 -24.72 13.26 38.65
C THR A 43 -24.93 14.31 37.57
N THR A 44 -24.83 15.59 37.93
CA THR A 44 -24.57 16.67 36.96
C THR A 44 -23.07 16.80 36.72
N THR A 45 -22.50 15.77 36.10
CA THR A 45 -21.07 15.68 35.77
C THR A 45 -20.91 15.62 34.26
N LYS A 46 -20.02 16.46 33.68
CA LYS A 46 -19.37 16.45 32.33
C LYS A 46 -20.13 15.88 31.11
N GLU A 47 -20.78 14.74 31.23
CA GLU A 47 -21.60 14.05 30.23
C GLU A 47 -22.78 14.89 29.73
N ALA A 48 -23.47 15.65 30.61
CA ALA A 48 -24.57 16.52 30.17
C ALA A 48 -24.07 17.69 29.30
N ILE A 49 -22.92 18.27 29.65
CA ILE A 49 -22.27 19.34 28.89
C ILE A 49 -21.73 18.77 27.56
N ALA A 50 -21.12 17.58 27.58
CA ALA A 50 -20.65 16.89 26.39
C ALA A 50 -21.79 16.51 25.43
N ALA A 51 -22.95 16.11 25.95
CA ALA A 51 -24.14 15.83 25.16
C ALA A 51 -24.67 17.10 24.47
N TYR A 52 -24.72 18.22 25.20
CA TYR A 52 -25.11 19.52 24.64
C TYR A 52 -24.13 20.01 23.56
N GLU A 53 -22.81 19.91 23.78
CA GLU A 53 -21.81 20.25 22.76
C GLU A 53 -21.90 19.35 21.52
N GLN A 54 -22.16 18.05 21.70
CA GLN A 54 -22.33 17.12 20.61
C GLN A 54 -23.59 17.42 19.78
N GLU A 55 -24.66 17.85 20.44
CA GLU A 55 -25.90 18.27 19.79
C GLU A 55 -25.73 19.58 19.02
N GLN A 56 -25.00 20.57 19.58
CA GLN A 56 -24.63 21.78 18.86
C GLN A 56 -23.76 21.50 17.63
N ARG A 57 -22.78 20.59 17.73
CA ARG A 57 -21.95 20.18 16.57
C ARG A 57 -22.77 19.48 15.49
N ARG A 58 -23.75 18.65 15.87
CA ARG A 58 -24.68 18.02 14.93
C ARG A 58 -25.58 19.05 14.25
N ALA A 59 -26.09 20.02 14.99
CA ALA A 59 -26.90 21.12 14.45
C ALA A 59 -26.09 22.01 13.49
N ALA A 60 -24.86 22.37 13.85
CA ALA A 60 -23.95 23.13 13.00
C ALA A 60 -23.58 22.38 11.71
N THR A 61 -23.38 21.07 11.79
CA THR A 61 -23.08 20.22 10.63
C THR A 61 -24.28 20.13 9.68
N LYS A 62 -25.51 20.00 10.21
CA LYS A 62 -26.74 20.04 9.40
C LYS A 62 -26.92 21.40 8.72
N LEU A 63 -26.63 22.49 9.42
CA LEU A 63 -26.71 23.85 8.86
C LEU A 63 -25.68 24.05 7.73
N GLN A 64 -24.42 23.64 7.92
CA GLN A 64 -23.40 23.68 6.87
C GLN A 64 -23.77 22.83 5.65
N ALA A 65 -24.30 21.62 5.86
CA ALA A 65 -24.75 20.77 4.77
C ALA A 65 -25.92 21.39 3.99
N SER A 66 -26.84 22.06 4.68
CA SER A 66 -27.97 22.78 4.07
C SER A 66 -27.51 23.99 3.27
N ILE A 67 -26.61 24.81 3.84
CA ILE A 67 -26.02 25.98 3.16
C ILE A 67 -25.25 25.55 1.93
N ARG A 68 -24.45 24.49 2.03
CA ARG A 68 -23.73 23.89 0.90
C ARG A 68 -24.69 23.40 -0.19
N GLY A 69 -25.76 22.69 0.19
CA GLY A 69 -26.77 22.22 -0.77
C GLY A 69 -27.52 23.37 -1.45
N GLN A 70 -27.79 24.48 -0.75
CA GLN A 70 -28.39 25.67 -1.34
C GLN A 70 -27.41 26.43 -2.24
N GLN A 71 -26.13 26.51 -1.89
CA GLN A 71 -25.08 27.08 -2.73
C GLN A 71 -24.84 26.25 -3.98
N GLU A 72 -24.80 24.91 -3.89
CA GLU A 72 -24.66 24.00 -5.03
C GLU A 72 -25.87 24.06 -5.98
N ARG A 73 -27.07 24.43 -5.49
CA ARG A 73 -28.24 24.66 -6.34
C ARG A 73 -28.23 26.02 -7.05
N LYS A 74 -27.68 27.06 -6.40
CA LYS A 74 -27.62 28.42 -6.96
C LYS A 74 -26.40 28.63 -7.87
N ASN A 75 -25.28 27.98 -7.53
CA ASN A 75 -24.06 27.89 -8.31
C ASN A 75 -23.69 26.41 -8.39
N PRO A 76 -24.24 25.66 -9.37
CA PRO A 76 -23.79 24.30 -9.61
C PRO A 76 -22.30 24.36 -9.92
N THR A 77 -21.47 23.94 -8.96
CA THR A 77 -20.09 23.63 -9.25
C THR A 77 -20.14 22.60 -10.37
N PRO A 78 -19.54 22.88 -11.55
CA PRO A 78 -19.43 21.84 -12.56
C PRO A 78 -18.82 20.62 -11.87
N PRO A 79 -19.34 19.40 -12.14
CA PRO A 79 -18.72 18.19 -11.59
C PRO A 79 -17.22 18.32 -11.85
N PRO A 80 -16.35 18.02 -10.87
CA PRO A 80 -14.91 18.14 -11.09
C PRO A 80 -14.65 17.43 -12.40
N GLU A 81 -14.19 18.19 -13.41
CA GLU A 81 -13.83 17.59 -14.68
C GLU A 81 -12.99 16.39 -14.30
N LYS A 82 -13.42 15.19 -14.71
CA LYS A 82 -12.54 14.04 -14.73
C LYS A 82 -11.42 14.45 -15.66
N THR A 83 -10.44 15.16 -15.11
CA THR A 83 -9.20 15.48 -15.75
C THR A 83 -8.62 14.11 -15.97
N LYS A 84 -8.83 13.58 -17.19
CA LYS A 84 -8.19 12.37 -17.64
C LYS A 84 -6.73 12.62 -17.36
N ALA A 85 -6.21 12.01 -16.31
CA ALA A 85 -4.87 12.31 -15.84
C ALA A 85 -3.93 11.69 -16.87
N ASN A 86 -3.62 12.50 -17.87
CA ASN A 86 -2.84 12.09 -19.00
C ASN A 86 -1.39 12.00 -18.50
N VAL A 87 -0.87 10.78 -18.42
CA VAL A 87 0.49 10.53 -17.96
C VAL A 87 1.44 10.72 -19.15
N GLY A 88 2.33 11.71 -19.03
CA GLY A 88 3.38 11.95 -20.02
C GLY A 88 4.48 10.90 -19.96
N LYS A 89 5.23 10.73 -21.06
CA LYS A 89 6.29 9.72 -21.21
C LYS A 89 7.34 9.78 -20.10
N GLU A 90 7.88 10.95 -19.80
CA GLU A 90 8.92 11.13 -18.77
C GLU A 90 8.44 10.74 -17.37
N GLN A 91 7.23 11.19 -17.03
CA GLN A 91 6.61 10.88 -15.75
C GLN A 91 6.31 9.38 -15.62
N PHE A 92 5.84 8.74 -16.70
CA PHE A 92 5.63 7.29 -16.74
C PHE A 92 6.93 6.52 -16.52
N VAL A 93 8.01 6.91 -17.18
CA VAL A 93 9.32 6.23 -17.09
C VAL A 93 9.89 6.34 -15.67
N ALA A 94 9.94 7.53 -15.09
CA ALA A 94 10.42 7.73 -13.72
C ALA A 94 9.58 6.93 -12.69
N SER A 95 8.27 6.92 -12.92
CA SER A 95 7.29 6.17 -12.14
C SER A 95 7.52 4.66 -12.22
N LEU A 96 7.68 4.13 -13.42
CA LEU A 96 7.94 2.72 -13.67
C LEU A 96 9.27 2.26 -13.07
N MET A 97 10.33 3.07 -13.17
CA MET A 97 11.62 2.75 -12.54
C MET A 97 11.49 2.62 -11.02
N THR A 98 10.67 3.48 -10.40
CA THR A 98 10.36 3.38 -8.96
C THR A 98 9.62 2.07 -8.65
N LEU A 99 8.62 1.71 -9.47
CA LEU A 99 7.89 0.45 -9.31
C LEU A 99 8.80 -0.77 -9.49
N VAL A 100 9.72 -0.76 -10.46
CA VAL A 100 10.70 -1.84 -10.66
C VAL A 100 11.56 -2.01 -9.42
N ALA A 101 12.09 -0.91 -8.86
CA ALA A 101 12.87 -0.96 -7.63
C ALA A 101 12.05 -1.52 -6.45
N LEU A 102 10.82 -1.03 -6.26
CA LEU A 102 9.90 -1.51 -5.22
C LEU A 102 9.55 -2.99 -5.39
N ALA A 103 9.40 -3.47 -6.62
CA ALA A 103 9.04 -4.85 -6.91
C ALA A 103 10.22 -5.80 -6.68
N VAL A 104 11.43 -5.42 -7.09
CA VAL A 104 12.65 -6.22 -6.91
C VAL A 104 13.00 -6.33 -5.43
N ASP A 105 13.17 -5.17 -4.79
CA ASP A 105 13.67 -5.08 -3.43
C ASP A 105 12.59 -5.30 -2.35
N GLY A 106 11.32 -5.09 -2.71
CA GLY A 106 10.26 -4.99 -1.73
C GLY A 106 10.27 -3.67 -0.98
N LEU A 107 9.38 -3.58 -0.01
CA LEU A 107 9.26 -2.50 0.95
C LEU A 107 9.02 -3.15 2.32
N PRO A 108 9.94 -3.03 3.29
CA PRO A 108 9.71 -3.51 4.65
C PRO A 108 8.34 -3.05 5.15
N LYS A 109 7.59 -3.96 5.78
CA LYS A 109 6.21 -3.73 6.27
C LYS A 109 5.14 -3.46 5.20
N GLY A 110 5.51 -3.28 3.93
CA GLY A 110 4.58 -3.06 2.82
C GLY A 110 4.50 -4.26 1.87
N PHE A 111 5.62 -4.58 1.22
CA PHE A 111 5.71 -5.60 0.17
C PHE A 111 6.94 -6.48 0.34
N ARG A 112 6.76 -7.80 0.19
CA ARG A 112 7.91 -8.70 0.12
C ARG A 112 8.71 -8.50 -1.17
N SER A 113 10.03 -8.61 -1.04
CA SER A 113 10.95 -8.64 -2.18
C SER A 113 10.60 -9.78 -3.15
N THR A 114 11.00 -9.64 -4.42
CA THR A 114 10.81 -10.72 -5.38
C THR A 114 11.63 -11.95 -4.99
N LYS A 115 12.82 -11.76 -4.40
CA LYS A 115 13.67 -12.83 -3.90
C LYS A 115 13.00 -13.64 -2.79
N ALA A 116 12.36 -12.98 -1.82
CA ALA A 116 11.62 -13.67 -0.76
C ALA A 116 10.41 -14.46 -1.30
N ARG A 117 9.68 -13.92 -2.29
CA ARG A 117 8.58 -14.65 -2.96
C ARG A 117 9.08 -15.88 -3.71
N ARG A 118 10.18 -15.74 -4.45
CA ARG A 118 10.85 -16.85 -5.13
C ARG A 118 11.22 -17.95 -4.15
N ASN A 119 11.91 -17.61 -3.06
CA ASN A 119 12.32 -18.59 -2.04
C ASN A 119 11.12 -19.31 -1.42
N LYS A 120 10.04 -18.58 -1.07
CA LYS A 120 8.80 -19.18 -0.56
C LYS A 120 8.20 -20.18 -1.56
N LEU A 121 8.11 -19.84 -2.85
CA LEU A 121 7.55 -20.75 -3.86
C LEU A 121 8.44 -21.97 -4.07
N LEU A 122 9.77 -21.80 -4.19
CA LEU A 122 10.69 -22.93 -4.36
C LEU A 122 10.64 -23.88 -3.16
N ARG A 123 10.50 -23.36 -1.92
CA ARG A 123 10.27 -24.20 -0.74
C ARG A 123 8.97 -25.00 -0.84
N ASN A 124 7.88 -24.38 -1.29
CA ASN A 124 6.57 -25.04 -1.41
C ASN A 124 6.54 -26.13 -2.50
N PHE A 125 7.36 -26.00 -3.55
CA PHE A 125 7.38 -26.91 -4.71
C PHE A 125 8.70 -27.68 -4.85
N ALA A 126 9.47 -27.83 -3.76
CA ALA A 126 10.72 -28.58 -3.74
C ALA A 126 11.73 -28.21 -4.85
N GLY A 127 11.81 -26.93 -5.21
CA GLY A 127 12.71 -26.41 -6.23
C GLY A 127 12.23 -26.53 -7.68
N ASP A 128 11.02 -27.05 -7.94
CA ASP A 128 10.47 -27.15 -9.30
C ASP A 128 10.08 -25.77 -9.84
N ALA A 129 11.00 -25.16 -10.59
CA ALA A 129 10.83 -23.83 -11.17
C ALA A 129 9.67 -23.77 -12.19
N ASP A 130 9.42 -24.83 -12.96
CA ASP A 130 8.35 -24.86 -13.96
C ASP A 130 6.97 -24.85 -13.30
N ARG A 131 6.77 -25.65 -12.24
CA ARG A 131 5.54 -25.60 -11.43
C ARG A 131 5.36 -24.26 -10.74
N CYS A 132 6.43 -23.68 -10.21
CA CYS A 132 6.38 -22.36 -9.57
C CYS A 132 5.99 -21.25 -10.56
N CYS A 133 6.47 -21.31 -11.81
CA CYS A 133 6.14 -20.31 -12.83
C CYS A 133 4.64 -20.24 -13.10
N GLY A 134 3.93 -21.38 -13.09
CA GLY A 134 2.47 -21.43 -13.22
C GLY A 134 1.71 -20.73 -12.07
N GLN A 135 2.36 -20.50 -10.93
CA GLN A 135 1.79 -19.83 -9.76
C GLN A 135 2.22 -18.35 -9.64
N ALA A 136 3.10 -17.85 -10.52
CA ALA A 136 3.68 -16.52 -10.39
C ALA A 136 2.66 -15.38 -10.51
N PHE A 137 1.58 -15.60 -11.28
CA PHE A 137 0.50 -14.64 -11.55
C PHE A 137 -0.77 -14.87 -10.71
N ALA A 138 -0.81 -15.91 -9.88
CA ALA A 138 -2.00 -16.30 -9.11
C ALA A 138 -2.32 -15.38 -7.91
N THR A 139 -1.52 -14.33 -7.68
CA THR A 139 -1.69 -13.45 -6.51
C THR A 139 -2.70 -12.34 -6.79
N THR A 140 -3.74 -12.24 -5.98
CA THR A 140 -4.66 -11.10 -5.97
C THR A 140 -4.08 -9.93 -5.17
N MET A 141 -4.33 -8.72 -5.62
CA MET A 141 -3.83 -7.50 -4.99
C MET A 141 -4.91 -6.90 -4.10
N SER A 142 -4.59 -6.61 -2.83
CA SER A 142 -5.51 -5.89 -1.92
C SER A 142 -5.63 -4.41 -2.29
N GLU A 143 -6.77 -3.78 -2.01
CA GLU A 143 -6.97 -2.33 -2.25
C GLU A 143 -5.92 -1.46 -1.52
N ASP A 144 -5.56 -1.81 -0.28
CA ASP A 144 -4.51 -1.12 0.48
C ASP A 144 -3.20 -1.05 -0.30
N THR A 145 -2.83 -2.13 -0.98
CA THR A 145 -1.62 -2.21 -1.81
C THR A 145 -1.67 -1.18 -2.95
N VAL A 146 -2.82 -1.00 -3.59
CA VAL A 146 -3.00 0.03 -4.63
C VAL A 146 -2.71 1.40 -4.04
N GLN A 147 -3.27 1.70 -2.87
CA GLN A 147 -3.11 3.00 -2.22
C GLN A 147 -1.65 3.27 -1.83
N PHE A 148 -0.95 2.26 -1.32
CA PHE A 148 0.50 2.36 -1.08
C PHE A 148 1.26 2.67 -2.38
N LEU A 149 1.00 1.94 -3.46
CA LEU A 149 1.68 2.13 -4.75
C LEU A 149 1.44 3.53 -5.33
N VAL A 150 0.21 4.04 -5.23
CA VAL A 150 -0.16 5.41 -5.62
C VAL A 150 0.70 6.45 -4.88
N ALA A 151 0.99 6.23 -3.60
CA ALA A 151 1.78 7.15 -2.79
C ALA A 151 3.27 7.24 -3.23
N PHE A 152 3.85 6.14 -3.73
CA PHE A 152 5.24 6.15 -4.24
C PHE A 152 5.35 6.74 -5.64
N VAL A 153 4.23 6.83 -6.34
CA VAL A 153 4.20 7.12 -7.77
C VAL A 153 3.07 8.10 -8.10
N PRO A 154 3.15 9.34 -7.59
CA PRO A 154 2.04 10.29 -7.64
C PRO A 154 1.59 10.61 -9.08
N GLY A 155 2.49 10.49 -10.07
CA GLY A 155 2.16 10.69 -11.49
C GLY A 155 1.29 9.59 -12.12
N LEU A 156 1.58 8.32 -11.83
CA LEU A 156 0.68 7.22 -12.17
C LEU A 156 -0.54 7.17 -11.24
N GLY A 157 -0.41 7.75 -10.04
CA GLY A 157 -1.41 7.76 -8.96
C GLY A 157 -2.75 8.37 -9.34
N ALA A 158 -2.75 9.31 -10.27
CA ALA A 158 -3.96 9.90 -10.82
C ALA A 158 -4.75 8.95 -11.76
N CYS A 159 -4.17 7.78 -12.11
CA CYS A 159 -4.79 6.70 -12.88
C CYS A 159 -4.58 5.34 -12.19
N SER A 160 -5.15 5.15 -11.00
CA SER A 160 -5.12 3.89 -10.24
C SER A 160 -5.51 2.64 -11.07
N ALA A 161 -6.35 2.83 -12.10
CA ALA A 161 -6.73 1.81 -13.07
C ALA A 161 -5.53 1.17 -13.81
N ILE A 162 -4.42 1.88 -13.98
CA ILE A 162 -3.21 1.37 -14.65
C ILE A 162 -2.25 0.74 -13.64
N ILE A 163 -2.15 1.32 -12.43
CA ILE A 163 -1.19 0.87 -11.41
C ILE A 163 -1.40 -0.60 -11.06
N ALA A 164 -2.65 -1.01 -10.85
CA ALA A 164 -2.97 -2.37 -10.47
C ALA A 164 -2.54 -3.43 -11.52
N PRO A 165 -2.98 -3.37 -12.78
CA PRO A 165 -2.56 -4.33 -13.81
C PRO A 165 -1.07 -4.22 -14.11
N LEU A 166 -0.50 -3.01 -14.14
CA LEU A 166 0.94 -2.81 -14.36
C LEU A 166 1.77 -3.47 -13.26
N TRP A 167 1.38 -3.30 -11.99
CA TRP A 167 2.05 -3.91 -10.85
C TRP A 167 1.95 -5.43 -10.87
N LYS A 168 0.76 -5.97 -11.16
CA LYS A 168 0.53 -7.42 -11.24
C LYS A 168 1.39 -8.05 -12.33
N LEU A 169 1.38 -7.47 -13.53
CA LEU A 169 2.20 -7.91 -14.65
C LEU A 169 3.69 -7.84 -14.29
N LEU A 170 4.17 -6.71 -13.78
CA LEU A 170 5.56 -6.52 -13.36
C LEU A 170 5.99 -7.58 -12.32
N ARG A 171 5.18 -7.78 -11.28
CA ARG A 171 5.48 -8.71 -10.18
C ARG A 171 5.45 -10.17 -10.60
N GLY A 172 4.57 -10.53 -11.54
CA GLY A 172 4.53 -11.88 -12.11
C GLY A 172 5.76 -12.13 -12.99
N THR A 173 6.07 -11.22 -13.91
CA THR A 173 7.21 -11.36 -14.84
C THR A 173 8.55 -11.36 -14.10
N LEU A 174 8.75 -10.48 -13.11
CA LEU A 174 9.94 -10.50 -12.25
C LEU A 174 10.09 -11.81 -11.49
N LEU A 175 8.98 -12.38 -11.01
CA LEU A 175 8.99 -13.63 -10.26
C LEU A 175 9.32 -14.82 -11.16
N VAL A 176 8.78 -14.88 -12.37
CA VAL A 176 9.16 -15.88 -13.38
C VAL A 176 10.66 -15.77 -13.68
N CYS A 177 11.15 -14.56 -13.95
CA CYS A 177 12.56 -14.30 -14.21
C CYS A 177 13.45 -14.77 -13.04
N ALA A 178 13.06 -14.46 -11.81
CA ALA A 178 13.77 -14.88 -10.61
C ALA A 178 13.72 -16.40 -10.37
N LEU A 179 12.60 -17.06 -10.65
CA LEU A 179 12.43 -18.53 -10.54
C LEU A 179 13.30 -19.28 -11.56
N ARG A 180 13.61 -18.66 -12.70
CA ARG A 180 14.55 -19.16 -13.70
C ARG A 180 16.02 -18.87 -13.36
N GLY A 181 16.29 -18.27 -12.19
CA GLY A 181 17.64 -18.04 -11.68
C GLY A 181 18.34 -16.79 -12.21
N HIS A 182 17.65 -15.93 -12.96
CA HIS A 182 18.22 -14.66 -13.42
C HIS A 182 18.46 -13.71 -12.24
N ASP A 183 19.56 -12.94 -12.31
CA ASP A 183 19.86 -11.94 -11.28
C ASP A 183 19.11 -10.63 -11.55
N LEU A 184 18.18 -10.30 -10.67
CA LEU A 184 17.39 -9.06 -10.70
C LEU A 184 18.18 -7.83 -10.24
N SER A 185 19.41 -7.98 -9.74
CA SER A 185 20.29 -6.84 -9.45
C SER A 185 20.79 -6.17 -10.74
N LEU A 186 20.89 -6.93 -11.82
CA LEU A 186 21.43 -6.50 -13.10
C LEU A 186 20.42 -5.63 -13.88
N PRO A 187 20.83 -4.45 -14.38
CA PRO A 187 19.99 -3.61 -15.25
C PRO A 187 19.48 -4.35 -16.49
N GLN A 188 20.28 -5.23 -17.08
CA GLN A 188 19.93 -6.00 -18.28
C GLN A 188 18.75 -6.94 -18.02
N THR A 189 18.75 -7.64 -16.89
CA THR A 189 17.64 -8.50 -16.48
C THR A 189 16.36 -7.70 -16.29
N ARG A 190 16.44 -6.54 -15.62
CA ARG A 190 15.30 -5.65 -15.42
C ARG A 190 14.74 -5.13 -16.74
N ALA A 191 15.60 -4.78 -17.69
CA ALA A 191 15.17 -4.35 -19.02
C ALA A 191 14.53 -5.49 -19.82
N ARG A 192 15.07 -6.72 -19.76
CA ARG A 192 14.46 -7.90 -20.38
C ARG A 192 13.05 -8.15 -19.86
N VAL A 193 12.83 -7.94 -18.56
CA VAL A 193 11.49 -8.00 -17.95
C VAL A 193 10.56 -6.94 -18.54
N LEU A 194 11.01 -5.68 -18.67
CA LEU A 194 10.20 -4.61 -19.25
C LEU A 194 9.89 -4.83 -20.74
N TYR A 195 10.84 -5.37 -21.52
CA TYR A 195 10.59 -5.75 -22.91
C TYR A 195 9.56 -6.89 -23.01
N ALA A 196 9.67 -7.91 -22.15
CA ALA A 196 8.66 -8.97 -22.08
C ALA A 196 7.26 -8.42 -21.75
N MET A 197 7.18 -7.41 -20.87
CA MET A 197 5.93 -6.68 -20.59
C MET A 197 5.44 -5.81 -21.75
N ALA A 198 6.29 -5.48 -22.71
CA ALA A 198 5.93 -4.80 -23.95
C ALA A 198 5.64 -5.81 -25.10
N GLY A 199 5.55 -7.11 -24.79
CA GLY A 199 5.33 -8.16 -25.78
C GLY A 199 6.49 -8.36 -26.76
N THR A 200 7.68 -7.88 -26.44
CA THR A 200 8.86 -7.96 -27.32
C THR A 200 9.99 -8.71 -26.64
N LYS A 201 10.82 -9.38 -27.44
CA LYS A 201 12.06 -9.97 -26.93
C LYS A 201 13.08 -8.85 -26.80
N ALA A 202 13.87 -8.91 -25.73
CA ALA A 202 15.10 -8.13 -25.66
C ALA A 202 16.08 -8.72 -26.69
N GLU A 203 16.02 -8.27 -27.94
CA GLU A 203 17.13 -8.47 -28.87
C GLU A 203 18.37 -7.91 -28.21
N ALA A 204 19.46 -8.69 -28.23
CA ALA A 204 20.68 -8.50 -27.45
C ALA A 204 20.91 -7.03 -27.12
N VAL A 205 20.55 -6.64 -25.89
CA VAL A 205 20.76 -5.28 -25.39
C VAL A 205 22.25 -5.03 -25.54
N ALA A 206 22.61 -4.29 -26.59
CA ALA A 206 24.00 -4.01 -26.91
C ALA A 206 24.64 -3.35 -25.68
N ALA A 207 25.92 -3.63 -25.47
CA ALA A 207 26.74 -3.18 -24.34
C ALA A 207 26.97 -1.65 -24.29
N GLY A 208 25.98 -0.84 -24.69
CA GLY A 208 25.88 0.58 -24.39
C GLY A 208 25.53 0.82 -22.92
N ALA A 209 25.78 2.06 -22.46
CA ALA A 209 25.77 2.48 -21.06
C ALA A 209 24.69 1.78 -20.21
N MET A 210 25.13 0.97 -19.23
CA MET A 210 24.29 0.09 -18.40
C MET A 210 23.17 0.82 -17.64
N SER A 211 23.28 2.14 -17.44
CA SER A 211 22.28 2.96 -16.74
C SER A 211 21.06 3.30 -17.58
N THR A 212 21.17 3.41 -18.91
CA THR A 212 20.05 3.81 -19.79
C THR A 212 19.24 2.64 -20.31
N VAL A 213 19.77 1.41 -20.22
CA VAL A 213 19.13 0.19 -20.71
C VAL A 213 17.72 -0.03 -20.14
N VAL A 214 17.55 0.17 -18.83
CA VAL A 214 16.24 0.02 -18.17
C VAL A 214 15.30 1.15 -18.56
N GLU A 215 15.83 2.36 -18.71
CA GLU A 215 15.07 3.53 -19.13
C GLU A 215 14.54 3.37 -20.56
N THR A 216 15.38 2.92 -21.49
CA THR A 216 14.98 2.60 -22.86
C THR A 216 13.89 1.53 -22.90
N ALA A 217 13.99 0.49 -22.08
CA ALA A 217 12.96 -0.54 -21.98
C ALA A 217 11.64 0.01 -21.38
N ALA A 218 11.73 0.92 -20.40
CA ALA A 218 10.57 1.62 -19.85
C ALA A 218 9.90 2.52 -20.90
N GLN A 219 10.69 3.20 -21.73
CA GLN A 219 10.19 3.99 -22.86
C GLN A 219 9.52 3.10 -23.92
N ALA A 220 10.09 1.93 -24.22
CA ALA A 220 9.50 0.97 -25.13
C ALA A 220 8.14 0.47 -24.63
N LEU A 221 8.02 0.20 -23.32
CA LEU A 221 6.73 -0.15 -22.71
C LEU A 221 5.71 0.99 -22.83
N PHE A 222 6.12 2.25 -22.63
CA PHE A 222 5.23 3.39 -22.85
C PHE A 222 4.70 3.43 -24.30
N VAL A 223 5.60 3.29 -25.28
CA VAL A 223 5.22 3.28 -26.71
C VAL A 223 4.27 2.13 -27.02
N TYR A 224 4.52 0.94 -26.47
CA TYR A 224 3.63 -0.20 -26.59
C TYR A 224 2.22 0.10 -26.06
N LEU A 225 2.11 0.68 -24.86
CA LEU A 225 0.81 1.02 -24.26
C LEU A 225 0.07 2.14 -25.01
N CYS A 226 0.80 2.98 -25.75
CA CYS A 226 0.22 4.02 -26.62
C CYS A 226 -0.14 3.51 -28.02
N SER A 227 0.31 2.32 -28.43
CA SER A 227 0.18 1.82 -29.81
C SER A 227 -1.28 1.67 -30.29
N GLY A 228 -2.22 1.47 -29.38
CA GLY A 228 -3.65 1.41 -29.69
C GLY A 228 -4.27 2.75 -30.10
N VAL A 229 -3.56 3.87 -29.95
CA VAL A 229 -4.03 5.21 -30.34
C VAL A 229 -2.94 5.92 -31.16
N PRO A 230 -3.08 5.96 -32.50
CA PRO A 230 -2.12 6.62 -33.37
C PRO A 230 -1.91 8.10 -32.98
N GLY A 231 -0.65 8.52 -32.85
CA GLY A 231 -0.29 9.92 -32.52
C GLY A 231 -0.43 10.29 -31.04
N ALA A 232 -0.69 9.34 -30.14
CA ALA A 232 -0.79 9.61 -28.71
C ALA A 232 0.56 10.04 -28.11
N SER A 233 0.65 11.30 -27.66
CA SER A 233 1.77 11.81 -26.85
C SER A 233 1.60 11.53 -25.35
N MET A 234 0.42 11.06 -24.96
CA MET A 234 -0.03 10.82 -23.59
C MET A 234 -0.62 9.42 -23.47
N LEU A 235 -0.47 8.79 -22.30
CA LEU A 235 -0.92 7.42 -22.09
C LEU A 235 -2.46 7.30 -22.18
N PRO A 236 -3.01 6.57 -23.17
CA PRO A 236 -4.45 6.36 -23.29
C PRO A 236 -4.92 5.30 -22.29
N VAL A 237 -5.40 5.72 -21.12
CA VAL A 237 -5.72 4.83 -19.96
C VAL A 237 -6.50 3.57 -20.35
N GLY A 238 -7.59 3.71 -21.11
CA GLY A 238 -8.42 2.57 -21.50
C GLY A 238 -7.68 1.55 -22.37
N ALA A 239 -6.97 2.01 -23.40
CA ALA A 239 -6.18 1.14 -24.27
C ALA A 239 -5.00 0.51 -23.50
N ALA A 240 -4.34 1.29 -22.65
CA ALA A 240 -3.23 0.81 -21.82
C ALA A 240 -3.67 -0.31 -20.87
N VAL A 241 -4.84 -0.18 -20.22
CA VAL A 241 -5.38 -1.25 -19.34
C VAL A 241 -5.64 -2.52 -20.15
N SER A 242 -6.28 -2.43 -21.31
CA SER A 242 -6.52 -3.60 -22.17
C SER A 242 -5.22 -4.26 -22.60
N SER A 243 -4.24 -3.49 -23.09
CA SER A 243 -2.93 -4.01 -23.50
C SER A 243 -2.19 -4.70 -22.35
N LEU A 244 -2.27 -4.17 -21.13
CA LEU A 244 -1.66 -4.80 -19.95
C LEU A 244 -2.32 -6.14 -19.60
N VAL A 245 -3.65 -6.23 -19.70
CA VAL A 245 -4.39 -7.47 -19.42
C VAL A 245 -4.09 -8.53 -20.48
N ASP A 246 -4.10 -8.15 -21.76
CA ASP A 246 -3.76 -9.05 -22.87
C ASP A 246 -2.32 -9.56 -22.76
N THR A 247 -1.39 -8.67 -22.40
CA THR A 247 0.00 -9.04 -22.15
C THR A 247 0.14 -9.96 -20.95
N GLU A 248 -0.59 -9.72 -19.86
CA GLU A 248 -0.59 -10.61 -18.70
C GLU A 248 -0.99 -12.03 -19.10
N ALA A 249 -2.07 -12.19 -19.87
CA ALA A 249 -2.50 -13.48 -20.38
C ALA A 249 -1.43 -14.14 -21.26
N ALA A 250 -0.79 -13.37 -22.15
CA ALA A 250 0.28 -13.86 -23.02
C ALA A 250 1.54 -14.29 -22.24
N VAL A 251 1.97 -13.49 -21.27
CA VAL A 251 3.17 -13.75 -20.45
C VAL A 251 2.95 -14.90 -19.47
N ALA A 252 1.75 -14.98 -18.87
CA ALA A 252 1.36 -16.09 -18.00
C ALA A 252 1.20 -17.42 -18.77
N GLY A 253 0.95 -17.35 -20.08
CA GLY A 253 0.92 -18.52 -20.97
C GLY A 253 2.29 -19.19 -21.14
N LYS A 254 2.27 -20.44 -21.63
CA LYS A 254 3.50 -21.26 -21.83
C LYS A 254 4.55 -20.58 -22.74
N ALA A 255 4.12 -19.73 -23.67
CA ALA A 255 5.01 -19.01 -24.58
C ALA A 255 5.80 -17.89 -23.89
N GLY A 256 5.17 -17.08 -23.03
CA GLY A 256 5.86 -16.01 -22.29
C GLY A 256 6.85 -16.52 -21.24
N LEU A 257 6.60 -17.70 -20.69
CA LEU A 257 7.53 -18.39 -19.80
C LEU A 257 8.78 -18.92 -20.52
N ALA A 258 8.73 -19.09 -21.85
CA ALA A 258 9.84 -19.60 -22.64
C ALA A 258 10.94 -18.55 -22.83
N ASP A 259 10.58 -17.26 -22.88
CA ASP A 259 11.52 -16.16 -23.12
C ASP A 259 12.53 -15.95 -22.00
N PHE A 260 12.35 -16.57 -20.83
CA PHE A 260 13.33 -16.56 -19.74
C PHE A 260 14.12 -17.87 -19.61
N ARG A 261 13.94 -18.84 -20.52
CA ARG A 261 14.72 -20.09 -20.53
C ARG A 261 16.17 -19.86 -20.97
N ASP A 262 16.38 -18.95 -21.91
CA ASP A 262 17.73 -18.60 -22.37
C ASP A 262 18.49 -17.85 -21.29
N GLY A 263 19.62 -18.42 -20.86
CA GLY A 263 20.41 -17.93 -19.72
C GLY A 263 19.85 -18.32 -18.35
N SER A 264 18.88 -19.24 -18.29
CA SER A 264 18.38 -19.76 -17.01
C SER A 264 19.44 -20.58 -16.29
N ARG A 265 19.36 -20.58 -14.95
CA ARG A 265 20.16 -21.45 -14.09
C ARG A 265 19.26 -22.11 -13.05
N THR A 266 19.64 -23.33 -12.66
CA THR A 266 19.03 -23.99 -11.51
C THR A 266 19.41 -23.25 -10.23
N ILE A 267 18.44 -23.10 -9.33
CA ILE A 267 18.63 -22.46 -8.04
C ILE A 267 18.82 -23.57 -7.01
N GLU A 268 20.00 -23.61 -6.39
CA GLU A 268 20.34 -24.62 -5.40
C GLU A 268 19.54 -24.45 -4.10
N LEU A 269 19.29 -25.55 -3.39
CA LEU A 269 18.56 -25.56 -2.11
C LEU A 269 19.17 -24.60 -1.08
N ALA A 270 20.49 -24.48 -1.06
CA ALA A 270 21.19 -23.53 -0.19
C ALA A 270 20.76 -22.07 -0.44
N GLU A 271 20.39 -21.70 -1.68
CA GLU A 271 20.02 -20.33 -2.04
C GLU A 271 18.56 -19.99 -1.69
N TYR A 272 17.66 -20.98 -1.68
CA TYR A 272 16.24 -20.76 -1.44
C TYR A 272 15.69 -21.29 -0.11
N SER A 273 16.49 -22.06 0.64
CA SER A 273 16.12 -22.55 1.97
C SER A 273 15.96 -21.43 3.00
N GLU A 274 16.70 -20.33 2.84
CA GLU A 274 16.63 -19.17 3.72
C GLU A 274 15.31 -18.39 3.56
N GLU A 275 14.68 -18.08 4.70
CA GLU A 275 13.54 -17.17 4.77
C GLU A 275 14.03 -15.73 4.93
N LEU A 276 14.01 -14.97 3.84
CA LEU A 276 14.56 -13.62 3.78
C LEU A 276 13.60 -12.55 4.35
N ASP A 277 12.33 -12.58 3.92
CA ASP A 277 11.31 -11.60 4.34
C ASP A 277 9.95 -12.29 4.60
N PRO A 278 9.37 -12.18 5.82
CA PRO A 278 8.03 -12.68 6.10
C PRO A 278 6.94 -11.80 5.47
N GLU A 279 5.72 -12.34 5.39
CA GLU A 279 4.56 -11.59 4.88
C GLU A 279 4.25 -10.42 5.81
N PRO A 280 4.16 -9.16 5.31
CA PRO A 280 3.73 -8.05 6.13
C PRO A 280 2.31 -8.26 6.64
N SER A 281 2.14 -8.13 7.95
CA SER A 281 0.83 -8.17 8.61
C SER A 281 0.03 -6.89 8.33
N MET A 282 -1.25 -6.89 8.70
CA MET A 282 -2.07 -5.67 8.66
C MET A 282 -1.53 -4.56 9.57
N ALA A 283 -0.98 -4.93 10.73
CA ALA A 283 -0.38 -3.99 11.67
C ALA A 283 0.90 -3.34 11.09
N ASP A 284 1.72 -4.12 10.39
CA ASP A 284 2.91 -3.63 9.70
C ASP A 284 2.55 -2.57 8.65
N ARG A 285 1.52 -2.86 7.84
CA ARG A 285 1.01 -1.93 6.83
C ARG A 285 0.47 -0.66 7.47
N ALA A 286 -0.28 -0.76 8.56
CA ALA A 286 -0.78 0.41 9.29
C ALA A 286 0.36 1.29 9.82
N ALA A 287 1.41 0.69 10.38
CA ALA A 287 2.59 1.42 10.85
C ALA A 287 3.33 2.11 9.69
N LEU A 288 3.46 1.44 8.54
CA LEU A 288 4.05 2.02 7.34
C LEU A 288 3.21 3.19 6.80
N ALA A 289 1.88 3.08 6.80
CA ALA A 289 0.98 4.17 6.40
C ALA A 289 1.18 5.42 7.29
N GLN A 290 1.32 5.23 8.60
CA GLN A 290 1.64 6.33 9.52
C GLN A 290 3.01 6.94 9.24
N GLU A 291 4.03 6.14 8.96
CA GLU A 291 5.36 6.65 8.61
C GLU A 291 5.34 7.45 7.30
N MET A 292 4.63 6.98 6.28
CA MET A 292 4.45 7.72 5.03
C MET A 292 3.68 9.02 5.24
N ALA A 293 2.69 9.05 6.13
CA ALA A 293 1.96 10.28 6.48
C ALA A 293 2.87 11.30 7.18
N GLN A 294 3.84 10.86 7.98
CA GLN A 294 4.74 11.73 8.73
C GLN A 294 5.95 12.22 7.91
N LYS A 295 6.58 11.33 7.13
CA LYS A 295 7.87 11.60 6.45
C LYS A 295 7.75 11.71 4.93
N GLY A 296 6.61 11.34 4.37
CA GLY A 296 6.41 11.19 2.93
C GLY A 296 6.87 9.83 2.41
N ALA A 297 6.21 9.34 1.35
CA ALA A 297 6.47 8.03 0.77
C ALA A 297 7.91 7.85 0.27
N ARG A 298 8.48 8.87 -0.41
CA ARG A 298 9.83 8.77 -0.97
C ARG A 298 10.90 8.63 0.11
N ALA A 299 10.82 9.43 1.16
CA ALA A 299 11.74 9.35 2.30
C ALA A 299 11.63 8.00 3.04
N ALA A 300 10.41 7.45 3.18
CA ALA A 300 10.20 6.13 3.75
C ALA A 300 10.83 5.02 2.88
N PHE A 301 10.70 5.12 1.55
CA PHE A 301 11.33 4.19 0.61
C PHE A 301 12.86 4.25 0.65
N ASP A 302 13.43 5.45 0.59
CA ASP A 302 14.88 5.64 0.58
C ASP A 302 15.50 5.20 1.91
N ALA A 303 14.83 5.48 3.04
CA ALA A 303 15.22 4.96 4.34
C ALA A 303 15.15 3.43 4.42
N ALA A 304 14.22 2.80 3.69
CA ALA A 304 14.10 1.35 3.60
C ALA A 304 15.10 0.69 2.63
N ARG A 305 15.78 1.46 1.78
CA ARG A 305 16.88 0.97 0.91
C ARG A 305 18.22 0.86 1.62
N ASP A 306 18.34 1.44 2.81
CA ASP A 306 19.55 1.35 3.63
C ASP A 306 19.81 -0.13 4.02
N PRO A 307 20.91 -0.74 3.55
CA PRO A 307 21.23 -2.14 3.81
C PRO A 307 21.39 -2.45 5.31
N ALA A 308 21.81 -1.47 6.13
CA ALA A 308 21.91 -1.64 7.58
C ALA A 308 20.51 -1.78 8.20
N LYS A 309 19.54 -0.99 7.73
CA LYS A 309 18.15 -1.04 8.22
C LYS A 309 17.40 -2.26 7.69
N ARG A 310 17.68 -2.73 6.46
CA ARG A 310 17.12 -3.99 5.94
C ARG A 310 17.55 -5.19 6.76
N LYS A 311 18.84 -5.29 7.09
CA LYS A 311 19.36 -6.37 7.92
C LYS A 311 18.75 -6.34 9.33
N ALA A 312 18.60 -5.15 9.92
CA ALA A 312 17.94 -4.98 11.22
C ALA A 312 16.44 -5.35 11.17
N ALA A 313 15.72 -4.99 10.11
CA ALA A 313 14.31 -5.35 9.94
C ALA A 313 14.12 -6.85 9.73
N ALA A 314 14.97 -7.49 8.92
CA ALA A 314 14.96 -8.94 8.73
C ALA A 314 15.29 -9.69 10.03
N GLN A 315 16.31 -9.24 10.78
CA GLN A 315 16.66 -9.82 12.08
C GLN A 315 15.56 -9.65 13.14
N ALA A 316 14.90 -8.49 13.19
CA ALA A 316 13.78 -8.25 14.09
C ALA A 316 12.57 -9.13 13.74
N ALA A 317 12.30 -9.35 12.45
CA ALA A 317 11.22 -10.21 11.99
C ALA A 317 11.50 -11.70 12.26
N VAL A 318 12.75 -12.15 12.10
CA VAL A 318 13.18 -13.51 12.50
C VAL A 318 13.08 -13.68 14.02
N GLY A 319 13.51 -12.69 14.81
CA GLY A 319 13.36 -12.72 16.27
C GLY A 319 11.89 -12.77 16.73
N GLY A 320 11.00 -12.07 16.01
CA GLY A 320 9.55 -12.11 16.23
C GLY A 320 8.91 -13.45 15.86
N ALA A 321 9.35 -14.08 14.76
CA ALA A 321 8.88 -15.41 14.33
C ALA A 321 9.37 -16.51 15.29
N VAL A 322 10.59 -16.42 15.79
CA VAL A 322 11.15 -17.35 16.78
C VAL A 322 10.44 -17.20 18.13
N SER A 323 10.09 -15.98 18.55
CA SER A 323 9.35 -15.77 19.81
C SER A 323 7.90 -16.24 19.72
N THR A 324 7.23 -16.07 18.58
CA THR A 324 5.89 -16.64 18.35
C THR A 324 5.90 -18.16 18.22
N ALA A 325 6.89 -18.75 17.55
CA ALA A 325 7.06 -20.20 17.50
C ALA A 325 7.37 -20.79 18.89
N SER A 326 8.20 -20.12 19.69
CA SER A 326 8.50 -20.49 21.07
C SER A 326 7.26 -20.37 21.98
N ALA A 327 6.45 -19.32 21.81
CA ALA A 327 5.20 -19.16 22.54
C ALA A 327 4.17 -20.24 22.17
N ALA A 328 4.06 -20.58 20.88
CA ALA A 328 3.19 -21.67 20.42
C ALA A 328 3.67 -23.05 20.92
N ALA A 329 4.98 -23.30 20.92
CA ALA A 329 5.56 -24.54 21.47
C ALA A 329 5.39 -24.65 23.00
N SER A 330 5.46 -23.52 23.71
CA SER A 330 5.22 -23.44 25.15
C SER A 330 3.75 -23.69 25.50
N GLN A 331 2.81 -23.15 24.72
CA GLN A 331 1.38 -23.43 24.86
C GLN A 331 1.05 -24.89 24.53
N ALA A 332 1.67 -25.47 23.49
CA ALA A 332 1.51 -26.89 23.15
C ALA A 332 2.07 -27.81 24.24
N SER A 333 3.22 -27.48 24.84
CA SER A 333 3.77 -28.21 26.00
C SER A 333 2.90 -28.08 27.24
N ALA A 334 2.30 -26.92 27.48
CA ALA A 334 1.35 -26.73 28.59
C ALA A 334 0.08 -27.58 28.40
N LEU A 335 -0.41 -27.74 27.17
CA LEU A 335 -1.54 -28.59 26.83
C LEU A 335 -1.22 -30.09 26.96
N MET A 336 0.02 -30.52 26.68
CA MET A 336 0.45 -31.91 26.84
C MET A 336 0.91 -32.27 28.28
N GLY A 337 1.14 -31.27 29.14
CA GLY A 337 1.54 -31.45 30.53
C GLY A 337 0.42 -31.81 31.52
N PHE A 338 -0.85 -31.72 31.13
CA PHE A 338 -2.01 -32.03 31.99
C PHE A 338 -2.30 -33.54 32.17
N GLY A 339 -1.36 -34.41 31.80
CA GLY A 339 -1.52 -35.87 31.77
C GLY A 339 -0.81 -36.68 32.87
N LYS A 340 -0.35 -36.08 33.98
CA LYS A 340 0.11 -36.86 35.14
C LYS A 340 -0.82 -36.64 36.33
N LYS A 341 -1.79 -37.55 36.51
CA LYS A 341 -2.41 -37.77 37.81
C LYS A 341 -1.49 -38.66 38.66
N PRO A 342 -1.28 -38.32 39.94
CA PRO A 342 -0.67 -39.23 40.91
C PRO A 342 -1.76 -40.14 41.49
N THR A 343 -1.55 -41.45 41.38
CA THR A 343 -1.96 -42.50 42.34
C THR A 343 -1.25 -43.77 41.94
#